data_AF-A0A871R2U7-F1
#
_entry.id   AF-A0A871R2U7-F1
#
_cell.length_a   1.000
_cell.length_b   1.000
_cell.length_c   1.000
_cell.angle_alpha   90.00
_cell.angle_beta   90.00
_cell.angle_gamma   90.00
#
_symmetry.space_group_name_H-M   'P 1'
#
loop_
_entity.id
_entity.type
_entity.pdbx_description
1 polymer ?
#
loop_
_entity_poly.entity_id
_entity_poly.type
_entity_poly.pdbx_seq_one_letter_code
_entity_poly.pdbx_strand_id
1 'polypeptide(L)'
;MPPRPKLPENELKEKFIKGGSGHGGQKINKTNSKVQLTHVPTGIVISCQATRSRDQNRKIARQILALKVDQLKNGDKSWKALKGAREKIRKQRAKRKSKAKYRKLREEKEAEMVKQKPDSSTASQADEKHETFKNDCPLLSSVKE
;
A
#
# COMPACT_ATOMS: atom_id res chain seq x y z
N MET A 1 -17.43 -5.77 -9.59
CA MET A 1 -17.24 -5.01 -8.34
C MET A 1 -18.60 -4.44 -7.97
N PRO A 2 -19.01 -4.39 -6.69
CA PRO A 2 -20.28 -3.74 -6.36
C PRO A 2 -20.31 -2.32 -6.94
N PRO A 3 -21.42 -1.88 -7.55
CA PRO A 3 -21.56 -0.52 -8.03
C PRO A 3 -21.45 0.45 -6.85
N ARG A 4 -20.91 1.65 -7.09
CA ARG A 4 -20.86 2.68 -6.04
C ARG A 4 -22.28 3.14 -5.71
N PRO A 5 -22.62 3.32 -4.42
CA PRO A 5 -23.89 3.92 -4.05
C PRO A 5 -24.00 5.34 -4.63
N LYS A 6 -25.16 5.68 -5.18
CA LYS A 6 -25.48 7.03 -5.67
C LYS A 6 -26.50 7.65 -4.72
N LEU A 7 -26.34 8.94 -4.44
CA LEU A 7 -27.29 9.71 -3.64
C LEU A 7 -28.13 10.61 -4.57
N PRO A 8 -29.43 10.78 -4.30
CA PRO A 8 -30.27 11.71 -5.04
C PRO A 8 -29.83 13.16 -4.79
N GLU A 9 -29.98 14.02 -5.80
CA GLU A 9 -29.48 15.40 -5.73
C GLU A 9 -30.33 16.30 -4.82
N ASN A 10 -31.61 15.96 -4.62
CA ASN A 10 -32.58 16.75 -3.86
C ASN A 10 -32.26 16.86 -2.36
N GLU A 11 -31.44 15.97 -1.82
CA GLU A 11 -31.08 15.91 -0.40
C GLU A 11 -29.74 16.58 -0.08
N LEU A 12 -29.12 17.24 -1.07
CA LEU A 12 -27.78 17.80 -0.99
C LEU A 12 -27.83 19.33 -0.92
N LYS A 13 -27.14 19.90 0.06
CA LYS A 13 -26.85 21.34 0.12
C LYS A 13 -25.38 21.58 -0.25
N GLU A 14 -25.15 22.30 -1.34
CA GLU A 14 -23.81 22.67 -1.79
C GLU A 14 -23.45 24.11 -1.38
N LYS A 15 -22.21 24.29 -0.92
CA LYS A 15 -21.63 25.60 -0.59
C LYS A 15 -20.21 25.69 -1.16
N PHE A 16 -19.86 26.82 -1.75
CA PHE A 16 -18.50 27.09 -2.24
C PHE A 16 -17.77 27.97 -1.23
N ILE A 17 -16.57 27.53 -0.84
CA ILE A 17 -15.73 28.21 0.14
C ILE A 17 -14.41 28.58 -0.56
N LYS A 18 -13.78 29.67 -0.13
CA LYS A 18 -12.39 29.96 -0.53
C LYS A 18 -11.45 28.91 0.07
N GLY A 19 -10.38 28.58 -0.68
CA GLY A 19 -9.24 27.86 -0.11
C GLY A 19 -8.73 28.67 1.07
N GLY A 20 -8.62 28.06 2.25
CA GLY A 20 -8.32 28.79 3.49
C GLY A 20 -7.05 29.64 3.41
N SER A 21 -6.89 30.57 4.35
CA SER A 21 -5.69 31.41 4.46
C SER A 21 -4.52 30.61 5.02
N GLY A 22 -3.98 29.68 4.24
CA GLY A 22 -2.79 28.90 4.56
C GLY A 22 -1.64 29.20 3.60
N HIS A 23 -0.51 28.53 3.82
CA HIS A 23 0.72 28.57 3.01
C HIS A 23 0.57 27.99 1.58
N GLY A 24 -0.63 28.08 0.99
CA GLY A 24 -0.90 27.72 -0.39
C GLY A 24 -0.54 28.84 -1.37
N GLY A 25 -0.46 28.50 -2.65
CA GLY A 25 -0.24 29.50 -3.70
C GLY A 25 -1.40 30.50 -3.81
N GLN A 26 -1.10 31.71 -4.27
CA GLN A 26 -2.05 32.82 -4.41
C GLN A 26 -3.35 32.42 -5.13
N LYS A 27 -3.24 31.57 -6.16
CA LYS A 27 -4.39 31.06 -6.93
C LYS A 27 -5.35 30.21 -6.08
N ILE A 28 -4.84 29.42 -5.16
CA ILE A 28 -5.65 28.52 -4.32
C ILE A 28 -6.45 29.33 -3.29
N ASN A 29 -5.83 30.36 -2.71
CA ASN A 29 -6.45 31.16 -1.65
C ASN A 29 -7.50 32.14 -2.20
N LYS A 30 -7.29 32.66 -3.41
CA LYS A 30 -8.24 33.60 -4.04
C LYS A 30 -9.47 32.91 -4.64
N THR A 31 -9.31 31.72 -5.22
CA THR A 31 -10.39 31.02 -5.92
C THR A 31 -11.32 30.27 -4.95
N ASN A 32 -12.64 30.38 -5.18
CA ASN A 32 -13.69 29.62 -4.48
C ASN A 32 -13.86 28.19 -5.03
N SER A 33 -12.76 27.45 -5.15
CA SER A 33 -12.74 26.10 -5.71
C SER A 33 -13.08 25.00 -4.71
N LYS A 34 -13.01 25.28 -3.39
CA LYS A 34 -13.33 24.33 -2.33
C LYS A 34 -14.84 24.14 -2.24
N VAL A 35 -15.28 22.89 -2.30
CA VAL A 35 -16.70 22.52 -2.24
C VAL A 35 -16.99 21.94 -0.87
N GLN A 36 -18.01 22.46 -0.21
CA GLN A 36 -18.61 21.87 0.98
C GLN A 36 -19.98 21.30 0.59
N LEU A 37 -20.17 20.02 0.86
CA LEU A 37 -21.40 19.29 0.59
C LEU A 37 -21.99 18.82 1.91
N THR A 38 -23.27 19.11 2.12
CA THR A 38 -24.01 18.68 3.31
C THR A 38 -25.16 17.79 2.89
N HIS A 39 -25.26 16.61 3.50
CA HIS A 39 -26.42 15.73 3.35
C HIS A 39 -27.46 16.09 4.41
N VAL A 40 -28.63 16.58 3.99
CA VAL A 40 -29.66 17.07 4.91
C VAL A 40 -30.17 16.01 5.88
N PRO A 41 -30.56 14.79 5.46
CA PRO A 41 -31.21 13.86 6.37
C PRO A 41 -30.24 13.17 7.34
N THR A 42 -28.94 13.05 7.01
CA THR A 42 -27.94 12.49 7.94
C THR A 42 -27.08 13.54 8.64
N GLY A 43 -27.22 14.83 8.29
CA GLY A 43 -26.40 15.91 8.84
C GLY A 43 -24.89 15.83 8.54
N ILE A 44 -24.46 14.97 7.61
CA ILE A 44 -23.04 14.77 7.33
C ILE A 44 -22.54 15.91 6.44
N VAL A 45 -21.52 16.61 6.94
CA VAL A 45 -20.83 17.67 6.22
C VAL A 45 -19.47 17.15 5.75
N ILE A 46 -19.17 17.35 4.47
CA ILE A 46 -17.88 17.01 3.87
C ILE A 46 -17.35 18.23 3.13
N SER A 47 -16.05 18.49 3.26
CA SER A 47 -15.37 19.46 2.43
C SER A 47 -14.33 18.76 1.55
N CYS A 48 -14.23 19.20 0.29
CA CYS A 48 -13.29 18.64 -0.67
C CYS A 48 -12.56 19.77 -1.40
N GLN A 49 -11.23 19.68 -1.38
CA GLN A 49 -10.32 20.53 -2.14
C GLN A 49 -9.21 19.65 -2.73
N ALA A 50 -9.55 18.87 -3.75
CA ALA A 50 -8.61 17.95 -4.39
C ALA A 50 -7.92 18.59 -5.60
N THR A 51 -8.65 19.43 -6.34
CA THR A 51 -8.18 20.02 -7.60
C THR A 51 -8.50 21.51 -7.68
N ARG A 52 -7.93 22.20 -8.68
CA ARG A 52 -8.23 23.60 -8.97
C ARG A 52 -9.63 23.81 -9.57
N SER A 53 -10.27 22.77 -10.09
CA SER A 53 -11.59 22.86 -10.76
C SER A 53 -12.73 22.57 -9.79
N ARG A 54 -13.72 23.47 -9.74
CA ARG A 54 -14.91 23.32 -8.88
C ARG A 54 -15.76 22.12 -9.29
N ASP A 55 -15.90 21.85 -10.58
CA ASP A 55 -16.68 20.73 -11.12
C ASP A 55 -16.13 19.38 -10.72
N GLN A 56 -14.81 19.25 -10.81
CA GLN A 56 -14.13 18.04 -10.41
C GLN A 56 -14.25 17.83 -8.89
N ASN A 57 -14.10 18.91 -8.12
CA ASN A 57 -14.31 18.85 -6.67
C ASN A 57 -15.77 18.49 -6.30
N ARG A 58 -16.78 18.96 -7.04
CA ARG A 58 -18.19 18.54 -6.88
C ARG A 58 -18.36 17.04 -7.09
N LYS A 59 -17.84 16.50 -8.19
CA LYS A 59 -17.92 15.06 -8.50
C LYS A 59 -17.25 14.22 -7.42
N ILE A 60 -16.06 14.63 -6.97
CA ILE A 60 -15.32 13.93 -5.92
C ILE A 60 -16.07 14.02 -4.59
N ALA A 61 -16.57 15.20 -4.21
CA ALA A 61 -17.32 15.39 -2.97
C ALA A 61 -18.56 14.48 -2.91
N ARG A 62 -19.34 14.37 -4.00
CA ARG A 62 -20.48 13.44 -4.09
C ARG A 62 -20.08 11.99 -3.88
N GLN A 63 -18.97 11.56 -4.50
CA GLN A 63 -18.47 10.19 -4.34
C GLN A 63 -18.06 9.90 -2.88
N ILE A 64 -17.37 10.83 -2.24
CA ILE A 64 -16.95 10.67 -0.84
C ILE A 64 -18.18 10.66 0.09
N LEU A 65 -19.14 11.54 -0.14
CA LEU A 65 -20.37 11.61 0.64
C LEU A 65 -21.18 10.33 0.53
N ALA A 66 -21.38 9.81 -0.68
CA ALA A 66 -22.08 8.55 -0.90
C ALA A 66 -21.42 7.38 -0.14
N LEU A 67 -20.08 7.30 -0.14
CA LEU A 67 -19.36 6.29 0.63
C LEU A 67 -19.50 6.47 2.14
N LYS A 68 -19.58 7.71 2.63
CA LYS A 68 -19.73 8.02 4.06
C LYS A 68 -21.14 7.67 4.55
N VAL A 69 -22.16 8.01 3.75
CA VAL A 69 -23.57 7.65 4.02
C VAL A 69 -23.76 6.14 3.98
N ASP A 70 -23.19 5.46 2.98
CA ASP A 70 -23.22 4.00 2.88
C ASP A 70 -22.55 3.32 4.07
N GLN A 71 -21.41 3.85 4.52
CA GLN A 71 -20.74 3.34 5.71
C GLN A 71 -21.62 3.47 6.97
N LEU A 72 -22.39 4.55 7.10
CA LEU A 72 -23.31 4.73 8.22
C LEU A 72 -24.50 3.77 8.14
N LYS A 73 -25.08 3.57 6.94
CA LYS A 73 -26.26 2.71 6.75
C LYS A 73 -25.95 1.22 6.81
N ASN A 74 -24.85 0.80 6.18
CA ASN A 74 -24.55 -0.61 5.93
C ASN A 74 -23.40 -1.17 6.76
N GLY A 75 -22.61 -0.34 7.45
CA GLY A 75 -21.52 -0.76 8.35
C GLY A 75 -20.56 -1.77 7.69
N ASP A 76 -20.65 -3.02 8.13
CA ASP A 76 -19.83 -4.15 7.67
C ASP A 76 -20.06 -4.53 6.19
N LYS A 77 -21.26 -4.28 5.67
CA LYS A 77 -21.61 -4.49 4.26
C LYS A 77 -21.29 -3.28 3.39
N SER A 78 -20.65 -2.25 3.94
CA SER A 78 -20.30 -1.05 3.19
C SER A 78 -19.40 -1.37 1.99
N TRP A 79 -19.53 -0.57 0.94
CA TRP A 79 -18.76 -0.71 -0.29
C TRP A 79 -17.25 -0.71 -0.03
N LYS A 80 -16.79 0.12 0.92
CA LYS A 80 -15.38 0.19 1.35
C LYS A 80 -14.92 -1.11 2.00
N ALA A 81 -15.72 -1.68 2.91
CA ALA A 81 -15.40 -2.92 3.58
C ALA A 81 -15.30 -4.08 2.57
N LEU A 82 -16.27 -4.21 1.66
CA LEU A 82 -16.28 -5.24 0.63
C LEU A 82 -15.08 -5.11 -0.34
N LYS A 83 -14.74 -3.89 -0.74
CA LYS A 83 -13.53 -3.62 -1.55
C LYS A 83 -12.27 -4.05 -0.80
N GLY A 84 -12.14 -3.67 0.47
CA GLY A 84 -11.00 -4.02 1.32
C GLY A 84 -10.86 -5.52 1.53
N ALA A 85 -11.96 -6.23 1.80
CA ALA A 85 -11.98 -7.68 1.95
C ALA A 85 -11.50 -8.39 0.68
N ARG A 86 -11.99 -7.98 -0.49
CA ARG A 86 -11.55 -8.53 -1.78
C ARG A 86 -10.06 -8.27 -2.03
N GLU A 87 -9.57 -7.08 -1.73
CA GLU A 87 -8.15 -6.75 -1.88
C GLU A 87 -7.27 -7.59 -0.96
N LYS A 88 -7.69 -7.80 0.30
CA LYS A 88 -7.03 -8.71 1.25
C LYS A 88 -6.96 -10.13 0.70
N ILE A 89 -8.07 -10.67 0.20
CA ILE A 89 -8.12 -12.00 -0.43
C ILE A 89 -7.15 -12.07 -1.62
N ARG A 90 -7.13 -11.04 -2.48
CA ARG A 90 -6.19 -10.97 -3.63
C ARG A 90 -4.74 -10.99 -3.17
N LYS A 91 -4.38 -10.17 -2.18
CA LYS A 91 -3.01 -10.09 -1.62
C LYS A 91 -2.60 -11.41 -0.95
N GLN A 92 -3.50 -12.03 -0.17
CA GLN A 92 -3.25 -13.33 0.44
C GLN A 92 -3.02 -14.43 -0.60
N ARG A 93 -3.83 -14.48 -1.66
CA ARG A 93 -3.65 -15.42 -2.77
C ARG A 93 -2.30 -15.22 -3.47
N ALA A 94 -1.93 -13.97 -3.77
CA ALA A 94 -0.64 -13.64 -4.37
C ALA A 94 0.54 -14.06 -3.48
N LYS A 95 0.47 -13.77 -2.16
CA LYS A 95 1.49 -14.17 -1.18
C LYS A 95 1.62 -15.69 -1.10
N ARG A 96 0.50 -16.44 -1.08
CA ARG A 96 0.51 -17.92 -1.08
C ARG A 96 1.17 -18.49 -2.34
N LYS A 97 0.82 -17.97 -3.51
CA LYS A 97 1.42 -18.39 -4.80
C LYS A 97 2.92 -18.11 -4.85
N SER A 98 3.33 -16.90 -4.45
CA SER A 98 4.74 -16.51 -4.38
C SER A 98 5.52 -17.42 -3.43
N LYS A 99 5.01 -17.66 -2.21
CA LYS A 99 5.65 -18.54 -1.22
C LYS A 99 5.78 -19.98 -1.74
N ALA A 100 4.76 -20.52 -2.40
CA ALA A 100 4.80 -21.85 -3.00
C ALA A 100 5.84 -21.94 -4.12
N LYS A 101 5.92 -20.92 -5.00
CA LYS A 101 6.92 -20.83 -6.07
C LYS A 101 8.35 -20.88 -5.52
N TYR A 102 8.67 -20.03 -4.53
CA TYR A 102 10.02 -19.98 -3.96
C TYR A 102 10.36 -21.23 -3.13
N ARG A 103 9.37 -21.86 -2.48
CA ARG A 103 9.57 -23.15 -1.81
C ARG A 103 9.98 -24.24 -2.79
N LYS A 104 9.23 -24.41 -3.89
CA LYS A 104 9.53 -25.40 -4.93
C LYS A 104 10.91 -25.18 -5.54
N LEU A 105 11.25 -23.93 -5.88
CA LEU A 105 12.57 -23.59 -6.42
C LEU A 105 13.71 -23.89 -5.43
N ARG A 106 13.46 -23.74 -4.12
CA ARG A 106 14.44 -24.06 -3.08
C ARG A 106 14.63 -25.57 -2.95
N GLU A 107 13.54 -26.34 -2.92
CA GLU A 107 13.57 -27.81 -2.89
C GLU A 107 14.28 -28.38 -4.13
N GLU A 108 14.01 -27.84 -5.32
CA GLU A 108 14.69 -28.20 -6.57
C GLU A 108 16.20 -27.93 -6.49
N LYS A 109 16.60 -26.75 -6.00
CA LYS A 109 18.01 -26.40 -5.77
C LYS A 109 18.69 -27.27 -4.73
N GLU A 110 18.01 -27.57 -3.62
CA GLU A 110 18.53 -28.45 -2.57
C GLU A 110 18.70 -29.89 -3.10
N ALA A 111 17.75 -30.39 -3.88
CA ALA A 111 17.86 -31.70 -4.54
C ALA A 111 19.00 -31.74 -5.58
N GLU A 112 19.22 -30.65 -6.30
CA GLU A 112 20.33 -30.52 -7.25
C GLU A 112 21.70 -30.48 -6.52
N MET A 113 21.80 -29.75 -5.40
CA MET A 113 23.01 -29.72 -4.57
C MET A 113 23.32 -31.09 -3.92
N VAL A 114 22.30 -31.85 -3.53
CA VAL A 114 22.50 -33.21 -2.97
C VAL A 114 22.98 -34.19 -4.05
N LYS A 115 22.48 -34.06 -5.29
CA LYS A 115 22.97 -34.86 -6.44
C LYS A 115 24.39 -34.53 -6.86
N GLN A 116 24.86 -33.31 -6.59
CA GLN A 116 26.22 -32.86 -6.90
C GLN A 116 27.25 -33.14 -5.79
N LYS A 117 26.89 -33.84 -4.71
CA LYS A 117 27.88 -34.43 -3.78
C LYS A 117 28.29 -35.81 -4.33
N PRO A 118 29.41 -35.94 -5.06
CA PRO A 118 29.97 -37.26 -5.32
C PRO A 118 30.43 -37.89 -4.00
N ASP A 119 30.20 -39.19 -3.87
CA ASP A 119 30.63 -39.98 -2.71
C ASP A 119 32.12 -39.80 -2.46
N SER A 120 32.46 -39.31 -1.28
CA SER A 120 33.81 -39.38 -0.73
C SER A 120 34.11 -40.84 -0.37
N SER A 121 34.52 -41.62 -1.37
CA SER A 121 35.17 -42.91 -1.19
C SER A 121 36.39 -43.05 -2.11
N THR A 122 37.37 -42.16 -1.90
CA THR A 122 38.80 -42.48 -2.10
C THR A 122 39.58 -41.75 -1.03
N ALA A 123 39.81 -42.42 0.10
CA ALA A 123 40.89 -42.09 1.00
C ALA A 123 42.14 -42.84 0.52
N SER A 124 43.13 -42.11 -0.02
CA SER A 124 44.54 -42.52 0.04
C SER A 124 45.45 -41.38 -0.41
N GLN A 125 46.20 -40.86 0.56
CA GLN A 125 47.57 -40.32 0.47
C GLN A 125 47.83 -39.04 -0.32
N ALA A 126 48.09 -37.96 0.41
CA ALA A 126 49.30 -37.15 0.21
C ALA A 126 49.59 -36.35 1.50
N ASP A 127 50.70 -36.72 2.12
CA ASP A 127 51.30 -36.15 3.32
C ASP A 127 51.79 -34.70 3.15
N GLU A 128 51.88 -34.04 4.31
CA GLU A 128 52.69 -32.89 4.72
C GLU A 128 53.37 -32.04 3.62
N LYS A 129 53.02 -30.74 3.56
CA LYS A 129 53.99 -29.67 3.85
C LYS A 129 53.31 -28.50 4.56
N HIS A 130 53.74 -28.32 5.79
CA HIS A 130 53.52 -27.18 6.65
C HIS A 130 54.35 -26.02 6.09
N GLU A 131 53.72 -24.95 5.60
CA GLU A 131 54.42 -23.68 5.44
C GLU A 131 53.55 -22.54 5.95
N THR A 132 53.87 -22.17 7.18
CA THR A 132 53.40 -20.97 7.84
C THR A 132 53.85 -19.75 7.06
N PHE A 133 52.92 -19.02 6.45
CA PHE A 133 53.14 -17.60 6.16
C PHE A 133 52.16 -16.78 6.99
N LYS A 134 52.65 -16.36 8.16
CA LYS A 134 52.21 -15.13 8.81
C LYS A 134 52.26 -14.03 7.76
N ASN A 135 51.23 -13.20 7.69
CA ASN A 135 51.33 -11.77 7.41
C ASN A 135 49.98 -11.12 7.73
N ASP A 136 49.87 -10.75 9.01
CA ASP A 136 49.39 -9.46 9.50
C ASP A 136 48.25 -8.79 8.73
N CYS A 137 47.03 -9.03 9.20
CA CYS A 137 45.91 -8.13 8.96
C CYS A 137 45.86 -7.16 10.16
N PRO A 138 46.17 -5.86 10.00
CA PRO A 138 46.10 -4.92 11.11
C PRO A 138 44.64 -4.63 11.42
N LEU A 139 44.25 -4.97 12.65
CA LEU A 139 43.08 -4.44 13.33
C LEU A 139 43.14 -2.91 13.29
N LEU A 140 42.12 -2.26 12.74
CA LEU A 140 41.70 -0.97 13.27
C LEU A 140 40.20 -1.03 13.59
N SER A 141 39.97 -1.42 14.84
CA SER A 141 38.81 -1.08 15.63
C SER A 141 38.63 0.43 15.78
N SER A 142 37.37 0.84 15.85
CA SER A 142 36.85 2.02 16.58
C SER A 142 37.18 3.42 16.05
N VAL A 143 36.14 4.15 15.64
CA VAL A 143 35.72 5.37 16.36
C VAL A 143 34.18 5.42 16.43
N LYS A 144 33.67 5.43 17.67
CA LYS A 144 32.36 5.97 18.05
C LYS A 144 32.59 7.42 18.46
N GLU A 145 31.79 8.34 17.92
CA GLU A 145 30.96 9.33 18.64
C GLU A 145 29.96 9.96 17.67
#